data_AF-A0A0C2DFE8-F1
#
_entry.id   AF-A0A0C2DFE8-F1
#
_cell.length_a   1.000
_cell.length_b   1.000
_cell.length_c   1.000
_cell.angle_alpha   90.00
_cell.angle_beta   90.00
_cell.angle_gamma   90.00
#
_symmetry.space_group_name_H-M   'P 1'
#
loop_
_entity.id
_entity.type
_entity.pdbx_description
1 polymer ?
#
loop_
_entity_poly.entity_id
_entity_poly.type
_entity_poly.pdbx_seq_one_letter_code
_entity_poly.pdbx_strand_id
1 'polypeptide(L)'
;MLFQKAGSDKIRSIGLANFNHKQIERLMSTAQVALRWAVQQNIVVIPKSTREQSIRENADLFDFQLTDEEMKAIDGMDRGWRILHLGDDADHPLYPFSEEY
;
A
#
# COMPACT_ATOMS: atom_id res chain seq x y z
N MET A 1 -3.44 -28.81 -31.71
CA MET A 1 -2.67 -30.07 -31.77
C MET A 1 -1.27 -29.71 -32.24
N LEU A 2 -0.14 -30.00 -31.59
CA LEU A 2 0.26 -30.94 -30.55
C LEU A 2 1.43 -30.33 -29.74
N PHE A 3 1.57 -30.69 -28.46
CA PHE A 3 2.74 -30.40 -27.62
C PHE A 3 3.71 -31.61 -27.62
N GLN A 4 5.01 -31.36 -27.44
CA GLN A 4 5.98 -32.35 -26.92
C GLN A 4 6.64 -31.83 -25.61
N LYS A 5 6.82 -32.74 -24.63
CA LYS A 5 7.60 -32.65 -23.36
C LYS A 5 9.06 -33.13 -23.61
N ALA A 6 10.12 -32.90 -22.83
CA ALA A 6 10.50 -32.04 -21.68
C ALA A 6 11.98 -32.37 -21.28
N GLY A 7 12.69 -31.45 -20.58
CA GLY A 7 13.94 -31.65 -19.82
C GLY A 7 15.14 -30.83 -20.34
N SER A 8 15.98 -30.12 -19.58
CA SER A 8 16.30 -30.00 -18.14
C SER A 8 16.82 -28.57 -17.83
N ASP A 9 17.00 -28.26 -16.55
CA ASP A 9 17.69 -27.10 -15.94
C ASP A 9 16.91 -25.84 -15.53
N LYS A 10 17.44 -25.20 -14.48
CA LYS A 10 16.78 -24.47 -13.40
C LYS A 10 16.27 -23.06 -13.73
N ILE A 11 15.06 -22.78 -13.19
CA ILE A 11 14.45 -21.52 -12.70
C ILE A 11 14.56 -20.29 -13.61
N ARG A 12 13.40 -19.74 -14.06
CA ARG A 12 13.08 -18.29 -14.12
C ARG A 12 11.78 -18.03 -14.89
N SER A 13 10.67 -18.19 -14.21
CA SER A 13 9.54 -17.25 -14.28
C SER A 13 8.51 -17.80 -13.31
N ILE A 14 8.32 -17.11 -12.19
CA ILE A 14 7.05 -17.20 -11.50
C ILE A 14 6.08 -16.56 -12.50
N GLY A 15 5.54 -17.40 -13.39
CA GLY A 15 4.73 -16.97 -14.49
C GLY A 15 3.56 -16.20 -13.93
N LEU A 16 3.28 -15.05 -14.54
CA LEU A 16 2.10 -14.22 -14.27
C LEU A 16 0.77 -15.01 -14.34
N ALA A 17 0.80 -16.26 -14.78
CA ALA A 17 -0.31 -17.21 -14.85
C ALA A 17 -1.03 -17.49 -13.51
N ASN A 18 -0.42 -17.19 -12.36
CA ASN A 18 -1.09 -17.33 -11.05
C ASN A 18 -1.79 -16.04 -10.59
N PHE A 19 -1.73 -14.97 -11.37
CA PHE A 19 -2.45 -13.73 -11.10
C PHE A 19 -3.71 -13.69 -11.95
N ASN A 20 -4.85 -13.39 -11.34
CA ASN A 20 -6.07 -13.15 -12.09
C ASN A 20 -5.94 -11.86 -12.92
N HIS A 21 -6.80 -11.68 -13.93
CA HIS A 21 -6.82 -10.48 -14.79
C HIS A 21 -6.78 -9.16 -14.00
N LYS A 22 -7.48 -9.08 -12.86
CA LYS A 22 -7.48 -7.89 -11.99
C LYS A 22 -6.13 -7.64 -11.30
N GLN A 23 -5.36 -8.69 -11.03
CA GLN A 23 -4.03 -8.63 -10.42
C GLN A 23 -2.93 -8.32 -11.46
N ILE A 24 -3.14 -8.64 -12.73
CA ILE A 24 -2.19 -8.35 -13.82
C ILE A 24 -2.32 -6.89 -14.32
N GLU A 25 -3.50 -6.28 -14.20
CA GLU A 25 -3.75 -4.89 -14.66
C GLU A 25 -3.34 -3.80 -13.68
N ARG A 26 -3.11 -4.11 -12.40
CA ARG A 26 -2.76 -3.12 -11.37
C ARG A 26 -1.25 -2.94 -11.23
N LEU A 27 -0.65 -2.13 -12.10
CA LEU A 27 0.69 -1.57 -11.89
C LEU A 27 0.61 -0.36 -10.91
N MET A 28 0.05 -0.56 -9.72
CA MET A 28 -0.06 0.51 -8.73
C MET A 28 1.23 0.66 -7.92
N SER A 29 1.62 1.89 -7.66
CA SER A 29 2.72 2.15 -6.73
C SER A 29 2.33 1.82 -5.29
N THR A 30 3.31 1.51 -4.44
CA THR A 30 3.10 1.34 -2.99
C THR A 30 2.44 2.58 -2.36
N ALA A 31 2.77 3.78 -2.86
CA ALA A 31 2.15 5.03 -2.42
C ALA A 31 0.65 5.05 -2.71
N GLN A 32 0.21 4.67 -3.92
CA GLN A 32 -1.21 4.60 -4.26
C GLN A 32 -1.97 3.59 -3.41
N VAL A 33 -1.37 2.43 -3.11
CA VAL A 33 -2.00 1.44 -2.21
C VAL A 33 -2.19 2.01 -0.81
N ALA A 34 -1.16 2.64 -0.24
CA ALA A 34 -1.23 3.26 1.08
C ALA A 34 -2.24 4.41 1.16
N LEU A 35 -2.28 5.28 0.13
CA LEU A 35 -3.23 6.39 0.06
C LEU A 35 -4.67 5.88 -0.13
N ARG A 36 -4.87 4.88 -0.99
CA ARG A 36 -6.18 4.26 -1.18
C ARG A 36 -6.71 3.65 0.10
N TRP A 37 -5.86 2.94 0.86
CA TRP A 37 -6.25 2.33 2.12
C TRP A 37 -6.87 3.37 3.07
N ALA A 38 -6.24 4.53 3.24
CA ALA A 38 -6.77 5.60 4.09
C ALA A 38 -8.07 6.20 3.52
N VAL A 39 -8.08 6.54 2.23
CA VAL A 39 -9.26 7.15 1.58
C VAL A 39 -10.48 6.23 1.62
N GLN A 40 -10.30 4.91 1.46
CA GLN A 40 -11.40 3.94 1.50
C GLN A 40 -12.01 3.79 2.90
N GLN A 41 -11.29 4.17 3.96
CA GLN A 41 -11.81 4.30 5.32
C GLN A 41 -12.42 5.68 5.63
N ASN A 42 -12.63 6.51 4.61
CA ASN A 42 -13.07 7.90 4.72
C ASN A 42 -12.08 8.80 5.48
N ILE A 43 -10.79 8.46 5.48
CA ILE A 43 -9.72 9.31 6.03
C ILE A 43 -9.17 10.20 4.90
N VAL A 44 -9.21 11.51 5.12
CA VAL A 44 -8.62 12.48 4.18
C VAL A 44 -7.09 12.43 4.26
N VAL A 45 -6.41 12.36 3.11
CA VAL A 45 -4.94 12.33 3.00
C VAL A 45 -4.40 13.58 2.34
N ILE A 46 -3.19 13.99 2.73
CA ILE A 46 -2.48 15.18 2.20
C ILE A 46 -1.06 14.81 1.71
N PRO A 47 -0.92 13.98 0.66
CA PRO A 47 0.39 13.53 0.19
C PRO A 47 1.21 14.69 -0.40
N LYS A 48 2.42 14.90 0.12
CA LYS A 48 3.35 15.92 -0.40
C LYS A 48 4.27 15.31 -1.46
N SER A 49 4.42 15.98 -2.60
CA SER A 49 5.45 15.68 -3.61
C SER A 49 5.85 16.94 -4.37
N THR A 50 7.09 16.98 -4.88
CA THR A 50 7.56 17.97 -5.86
C THR A 50 7.75 17.36 -7.25
N ARG A 51 7.61 16.03 -7.38
CA ARG A 51 7.73 15.30 -8.65
C ARG A 51 6.36 15.22 -9.30
N GLU A 52 6.24 15.77 -10.51
CA GLU A 52 4.98 15.83 -11.26
C GLU A 52 4.33 14.46 -11.41
N GLN A 53 5.11 13.44 -11.78
CA GLN A 53 4.62 12.06 -11.92
C GLN A 53 3.94 11.58 -10.63
N SER A 54 4.59 11.74 -9.47
CA SER A 54 4.02 11.29 -8.19
C SER A 54 2.82 12.14 -7.76
N ILE A 55 2.75 13.42 -8.13
CA ILE A 55 1.56 14.24 -7.89
C ILE A 55 0.37 13.67 -8.67
N ARG A 56 0.57 13.30 -9.93
CA ARG A 56 -0.46 12.67 -10.78
C ARG A 56 -0.86 11.29 -10.23
N GLU A 57 0.10 10.43 -9.94
CA GLU A 57 -0.14 9.09 -9.38
C GLU A 57 -0.86 9.15 -8.03
N ASN A 58 -0.48 10.07 -7.14
CA ASN A 58 -1.13 10.21 -5.82
C ASN A 58 -2.57 10.72 -5.90
N ALA A 59 -2.97 11.37 -7.00
CA ALA A 59 -4.35 11.79 -7.23
C ALA A 59 -5.21 10.69 -7.87
N ASP A 60 -4.57 9.73 -8.54
CA ASP A 60 -5.21 8.62 -9.23
C ASP A 60 -5.49 7.44 -8.27
N LEU A 61 -6.52 7.63 -7.42
CA LEU A 61 -6.90 6.70 -6.35
C LEU A 61 -8.34 6.16 -6.47
N PHE A 62 -9.13 6.67 -7.42
CA PHE A 62 -10.59 6.45 -7.43
C PHE A 62 -11.06 5.43 -8.46
N ASP A 63 -10.19 5.05 -9.39
CA ASP A 63 -10.47 4.07 -10.45
C ASP A 63 -10.33 2.62 -9.95
N PHE A 64 -10.06 2.43 -8.65
CA PHE A 64 -9.87 1.12 -8.05
C PHE A 64 -10.29 1.05 -6.59
N GLN A 65 -10.49 -0.17 -6.07
CA GLN A 65 -10.81 -0.43 -4.66
C GLN A 65 -9.98 -1.58 -4.11
N LEU A 66 -9.50 -1.47 -2.87
CA LEU A 66 -8.88 -2.60 -2.18
C LEU A 66 -9.98 -3.57 -1.74
N THR A 67 -9.73 -4.86 -1.87
CA THR A 67 -10.62 -5.92 -1.37
C THR A 67 -10.64 -5.93 0.16
N ASP A 68 -11.66 -6.52 0.76
CA ASP A 68 -11.77 -6.63 2.22
C ASP A 68 -10.57 -7.39 2.81
N GLU A 69 -10.07 -8.40 2.10
CA GLU A 69 -8.88 -9.15 2.49
C GLU A 69 -7.61 -8.30 2.45
N GLU A 70 -7.44 -7.47 1.41
CA GLU A 70 -6.32 -6.52 1.31
C GLU A 70 -6.38 -5.44 2.39
N MET A 71 -7.58 -4.89 2.65
CA MET A 71 -7.79 -3.92 3.73
C MET A 71 -7.37 -4.50 5.08
N LYS A 72 -7.89 -5.69 5.42
CA LYS A 72 -7.53 -6.40 6.66
C LYS A 72 -6.04 -6.73 6.77
N ALA A 73 -5.41 -7.11 5.65
CA ALA A 73 -3.98 -7.39 5.64
C ALA A 73 -3.15 -6.13 5.96
N ILE A 74 -3.59 -4.95 5.47
CA ILE A 74 -2.93 -3.68 5.79
C ILE A 74 -3.21 -3.23 7.22
N ASP A 75 -4.44 -3.36 7.70
CA ASP A 75 -4.80 -3.05 9.09
C ASP A 75 -3.96 -3.87 10.08
N GLY A 76 -3.70 -5.15 9.77
CA GLY A 76 -2.86 -6.03 10.58
C GLY A 76 -1.37 -5.66 10.63
N MET A 77 -0.92 -4.64 9.88
CA MET A 77 0.45 -4.14 9.93
C MET A 77 0.66 -3.04 10.99
N ASP A 78 -0.40 -2.54 11.65
CA ASP A 78 -0.26 -1.53 12.69
C ASP A 78 0.63 -2.00 13.85
N ARG A 79 1.38 -1.06 14.41
CA ARG A 79 2.33 -1.29 15.52
C ARG A 79 2.19 -0.25 16.63
N GLY A 80 1.15 0.60 16.59
CA GLY A 80 1.05 1.76 17.49
C GLY A 80 2.20 2.75 17.32
N TRP A 81 2.87 2.75 16.15
CA TRP A 81 4.08 3.54 15.94
C TRP A 81 3.77 4.88 15.28
N ARG A 82 4.37 5.96 15.80
CA ARG A 82 4.31 7.30 15.22
C ARG A 82 5.67 7.66 14.60
N ILE A 83 5.65 8.10 13.34
CA ILE A 83 6.85 8.66 12.69
C ILE A 83 7.25 9.99 13.37
N LEU A 84 6.27 10.84 13.68
CA LEU A 84 6.45 12.07 14.43
C LEU A 84 6.07 11.83 15.89
N HIS A 85 7.06 11.55 16.74
CA HIS A 85 6.86 11.31 18.17
C HIS A 85 7.01 12.58 19.02
N LEU A 86 7.69 13.63 18.57
CA LEU A 86 7.90 14.88 19.35
C LEU A 86 8.49 14.64 20.77
N GLY A 87 9.36 13.64 20.92
CA GLY A 87 9.83 13.20 22.24
C GLY A 87 10.60 14.25 23.05
N ASP A 88 11.19 15.24 22.39
CA ASP A 88 11.90 16.34 23.06
C ASP A 88 10.95 17.24 23.87
N ASP A 89 9.65 17.24 23.55
CA ASP A 89 8.61 18.03 24.22
C ASP A 89 7.76 17.17 25.20
N ALA A 90 8.21 15.97 25.55
CA ALA A 90 7.41 14.99 26.31
C ALA A 90 7.11 15.43 27.76
N ASP A 91 7.85 16.40 28.30
CA ASP A 91 7.62 17.00 29.61
C ASP A 91 6.55 18.11 29.59
N HIS A 92 6.11 18.54 28.40
CA HIS A 92 5.09 19.57 28.28
C HIS A 92 3.75 19.09 28.87
N PRO A 93 3.05 19.89 29.69
CA PRO A 93 1.77 19.49 30.30
C PRO A 93 0.66 19.11 29.32
N LEU A 94 0.77 19.56 28.06
CA LEU A 94 -0.16 19.24 26.97
C LEU A 94 0.47 18.33 25.91
N TYR A 95 1.48 17.55 26.27
CA TYR A 95 2.08 16.59 25.36
C TYR A 95 1.02 15.55 24.93
N PRO A 96 0.69 15.46 23.63
CA PRO A 96 -0.53 14.78 23.18
C PRO A 96 -0.40 13.25 23.09
N PHE A 97 0.78 12.67 23.30
CA PHE A 97 1.05 11.25 23.04
C PHE A 97 1.30 10.40 24.30
N SER A 98 1.01 10.92 25.49
CA SER A 98 1.15 10.16 26.74
C SER A 98 0.05 9.12 26.95
N GLU A 99 -1.14 9.35 26.39
CA GLU A 99 -2.33 8.54 26.62
C GLU A 99 -2.62 7.59 25.44
N GLU A 100 -3.29 6.48 25.73
CA GLU A 100 -3.79 5.51 24.74
C GLU A 100 -5.11 6.00 24.11
N TYR A 101 -5.44 5.53 22.89
CA TYR A 101 -6.66 5.89 22.14
C TYR A 101 -7.26 4.69 21.41
#